data_AF-A0A3P7L5L2-F1
#
_entry.id   AF-A0A3P7L5L2-F1
#
_cell.length_a   1.000
_cell.length_b   1.000
_cell.length_c   1.000
_cell.angle_alpha   90.00
_cell.angle_beta   90.00
_cell.angle_gamma   90.00
#
_symmetry.space_group_name_H-M   'P 1'
#
loop_
_entity.id
_entity.type
_entity.pdbx_description
1 polymer ?
#
loop_
_entity_poly.entity_id
_entity_poly.type
_entity_poly.pdbx_seq_one_letter_code
_entity_poly.pdbx_strand_id
1 'polypeptide(L)'
;MINCFGLRDIVTHNPAVDIVAQEKLADFVSLGKLMLGVIYGTASAIQRPNAIQLISQVYKKELANLISDLLSGTVTSVDTLTMVTAPYAYDHLASLYSSNDFLEQQLLREMECERLFRLICKLNSVVERNDVKRPDRSAPAWSETGDRYMLKLFRDFVFHQVDQCGAAHLDLAHIVNSLNKVECASPEKLCLVSRDGQRVIIASFAEVRQWLDNSFATLVEEHRRSLFEQQMDQQRQLDQSVAAAGEAVDGTTASPLEAAISMTVNSTSAGVAKDSQEAA
;
A
#
# COMPACT_ATOMS: atom_id res chain seq x y z
N MET A 1 18.91 -12.59 7.70
CA MET A 1 19.90 -11.99 6.77
C MET A 1 21.23 -11.82 7.51
N ILE A 2 22.35 -12.06 6.83
CA ILE A 2 23.69 -11.75 7.37
C ILE A 2 24.01 -10.32 6.96
N ASN A 3 24.18 -9.43 7.94
CA ASN A 3 24.55 -8.04 7.68
C ASN A 3 26.07 -7.92 7.49
N CYS A 4 26.51 -6.92 6.71
CA CYS A 4 27.93 -6.59 6.51
C CYS A 4 28.77 -7.72 5.86
N PHE A 5 28.14 -8.57 5.03
CA PHE A 5 28.86 -9.57 4.24
C PHE A 5 29.87 -8.90 3.30
N GLY A 6 31.10 -9.41 3.24
CA GLY A 6 32.18 -8.89 2.39
C GLY A 6 32.96 -7.68 2.95
N LEU A 7 32.49 -7.02 4.02
CA LEU A 7 33.24 -5.90 4.62
C LEU A 7 34.60 -6.35 5.16
N ARG A 8 34.62 -7.51 5.82
CA ARG A 8 35.86 -8.10 6.36
C ARG A 8 36.84 -8.39 5.22
N ASP A 9 36.39 -9.00 4.14
CA ASP A 9 37.22 -9.36 2.99
C ASP A 9 37.89 -8.13 2.35
N ILE A 10 37.18 -7.00 2.30
CA ILE A 10 37.73 -5.72 1.82
C ILE A 10 38.78 -5.17 2.78
N VAL A 11 38.50 -5.18 4.09
CA VAL A 11 39.38 -4.62 5.12
C VAL A 11 40.65 -5.45 5.31
N THR A 12 40.55 -6.78 5.22
CA THR A 12 41.67 -7.72 5.46
C THR A 12 42.27 -8.27 4.17
N HIS A 13 41.99 -7.66 3.01
CA HIS A 13 42.48 -8.15 1.72
C HIS A 13 44.01 -8.20 1.67
N ASN A 14 44.56 -9.38 1.43
CA ASN A 14 45.99 -9.57 1.19
C ASN A 14 46.19 -10.43 -0.06
N PRO A 15 46.70 -9.88 -1.18
CA PRO A 15 46.80 -10.59 -2.46
C PRO A 15 47.87 -11.70 -2.46
N ALA A 16 48.70 -11.80 -1.42
CA ALA A 16 49.79 -12.77 -1.35
C ALA A 16 49.43 -14.10 -0.66
N VAL A 17 48.27 -14.20 -0.01
CA VAL A 17 47.90 -15.37 0.80
C VAL A 17 46.51 -15.85 0.44
N ASP A 18 46.39 -17.10 -0.01
CA ASP A 18 45.11 -17.77 -0.16
C ASP A 18 44.67 -18.37 1.19
N ILE A 19 43.87 -17.61 1.94
CA ILE A 19 43.35 -17.99 3.27
C ILE A 19 41.92 -18.54 3.21
N VAL A 20 41.31 -18.63 2.03
CA VAL A 20 39.86 -18.88 1.88
C VAL A 20 39.44 -20.20 2.51
N ALA A 21 40.23 -21.27 2.35
CA ALA A 21 39.92 -22.57 2.94
C ALA A 21 39.96 -22.54 4.49
N GLN A 22 40.91 -21.79 5.07
CA GLN A 22 41.04 -21.64 6.51
C GLN A 22 39.90 -20.79 7.09
N GLU A 23 39.51 -19.72 6.39
CA GLU A 23 38.40 -18.86 6.81
C GLU A 23 37.06 -19.60 6.77
N LYS A 24 36.82 -20.43 5.75
CA LYS A 24 35.63 -21.30 5.70
C LYS A 24 35.54 -22.26 6.90
N LEU A 25 36.66 -22.85 7.32
CA LEU A 25 36.69 -23.71 8.51
C LEU A 25 36.45 -22.90 9.80
N ALA A 26 37.00 -21.68 9.87
CA ALA A 26 36.78 -20.78 10.98
C ALA A 26 35.31 -20.31 11.09
N ASP A 27 34.58 -20.23 9.98
CA ASP A 27 33.16 -19.88 9.95
C ASP A 27 32.30 -20.97 10.62
N PHE A 28 32.59 -22.25 10.43
CA PHE A 28 31.86 -23.33 11.11
C PHE A 28 32.06 -23.28 12.63
N VAL A 29 33.29 -23.03 13.09
CA VAL A 29 33.57 -22.84 14.52
C VAL A 29 32.85 -21.61 15.06
N SER A 30 32.81 -20.52 14.27
CA SER A 30 32.10 -19.29 14.62
C SER A 30 30.58 -19.49 14.69
N LEU A 31 30.02 -20.32 13.80
CA LEU A 31 28.62 -20.74 13.84
C LEU A 31 28.30 -21.52 15.12
N GLY A 32 29.15 -22.47 15.52
CA GLY A 32 28.99 -23.19 16.79
C GLY A 32 29.01 -22.26 18.01
N LYS A 33 29.93 -21.29 18.03
CA LYS A 33 29.99 -20.24 19.07
C LYS A 33 28.74 -19.37 19.08
N LEU A 34 28.21 -18.99 17.91
CA LEU A 34 26.99 -18.21 17.78
C LEU A 34 25.78 -18.99 18.30
N MET A 35 25.60 -20.25 17.90
CA MET A 35 24.51 -21.10 18.38
C MET A 35 24.54 -21.22 19.91
N LEU A 36 25.73 -21.43 20.49
CA LEU A 36 25.91 -21.48 21.94
C LEU A 36 25.53 -20.14 22.60
N GLY A 37 25.97 -19.02 22.03
CA GLY A 37 25.64 -17.69 22.52
C GLY A 37 24.14 -17.39 22.48
N VAL A 38 23.44 -17.83 21.42
CA VAL A 38 21.98 -17.66 21.28
C VAL A 38 21.22 -18.49 22.30
N ILE A 39 21.60 -19.77 22.51
CA ILE A 39 20.92 -20.65 23.46
C ILE A 39 21.02 -20.11 24.90
N TYR A 40 22.19 -19.61 25.28
CA TYR A 40 22.42 -19.06 26.62
C TYR A 40 22.08 -17.57 26.76
N GLY A 41 21.78 -16.88 25.65
CA GLY A 41 21.57 -15.43 25.63
C GLY A 41 22.80 -14.59 25.98
N THR A 42 24.02 -15.15 25.91
CA THR A 42 25.26 -14.43 26.26
C THR A 42 26.49 -14.97 25.52
N ALA A 43 27.37 -14.07 25.10
CA ALA A 43 28.64 -14.42 24.46
C ALA A 43 29.63 -15.13 25.41
N SER A 44 29.50 -14.93 26.73
CA SER A 44 30.36 -15.59 27.72
C SER A 44 30.14 -17.10 27.82
N ALA A 45 29.08 -17.63 27.20
CA ALA A 45 28.79 -19.06 27.18
C ALA A 45 29.92 -19.89 26.55
N ILE A 46 30.69 -19.30 25.63
CA ILE A 46 31.83 -19.95 24.94
C ILE A 46 32.93 -20.37 25.93
N GLN A 47 33.09 -19.63 27.04
CA GLN A 47 34.15 -19.87 28.02
C GLN A 47 33.74 -20.91 29.07
N ARG A 48 32.49 -21.37 29.08
CA ARG A 48 32.00 -22.33 30.07
C ARG A 48 32.36 -23.77 29.67
N PRO A 49 33.11 -24.51 30.50
CA PRO A 49 33.54 -25.88 30.18
C PRO A 49 32.37 -26.88 30.10
N ASN A 50 31.29 -26.67 30.86
CA ASN A 50 30.14 -27.59 30.92
C ASN A 50 28.94 -27.12 30.06
N ALA A 51 29.14 -26.15 29.16
CA ALA A 51 28.04 -25.53 28.44
C ALA A 51 27.28 -26.53 27.54
N ILE A 52 27.99 -27.46 26.90
CA ILE A 52 27.38 -28.48 26.01
C ILE A 52 26.63 -29.54 26.83
N GLN A 53 27.15 -29.92 28.00
CA GLN A 53 26.52 -30.90 28.89
C GLN A 53 25.18 -30.41 29.42
N LEU A 54 25.07 -29.11 29.71
CA LEU A 54 23.81 -28.49 30.13
C LEU A 54 22.80 -28.40 28.98
N ILE A 55 23.24 -28.18 27.73
CA ILE A 55 22.36 -28.20 26.55
C ILE A 55 21.74 -29.58 26.35
N SER A 56 22.51 -30.66 26.51
CA SER A 56 22.01 -32.02 26.31
C SER A 56 20.99 -32.48 27.36
N GLN A 57 20.86 -31.74 28.47
CA GLN A 57 19.81 -31.96 29.48
C GLN A 57 18.46 -31.32 29.10
N VAL A 58 18.49 -30.22 28.34
CA VAL A 58 17.30 -29.41 28.02
C VAL A 58 16.82 -29.65 26.59
N TYR A 59 17.74 -29.86 25.65
CA TYR A 59 17.45 -30.00 24.22
C TYR A 59 17.74 -31.42 23.72
N LYS A 60 17.29 -31.71 22.49
CA LYS A 60 17.62 -32.96 21.79
C LYS A 60 19.14 -33.13 21.72
N LYS A 61 19.61 -34.35 21.99
CA LYS A 61 21.06 -34.69 21.98
C LYS A 61 21.74 -34.37 20.65
N GLU A 62 21.01 -34.49 19.54
CA GLU A 62 21.49 -34.14 18.20
C GLU A 62 21.98 -32.69 18.09
N LEU A 63 21.29 -31.75 18.73
CA LEU A 63 21.70 -30.34 18.76
C LEU A 63 23.01 -30.15 19.54
N ALA A 64 23.14 -30.82 20.69
CA ALA A 64 24.37 -30.77 21.49
C ALA A 64 25.56 -31.39 20.73
N ASN A 65 25.33 -32.49 20.01
CA ASN A 65 26.34 -33.15 19.18
C ASN A 65 26.77 -32.24 18.03
N LEU A 66 25.82 -31.65 17.29
CA LEU A 66 26.13 -30.71 16.21
C LEU A 66 26.96 -29.51 16.69
N ILE A 67 26.60 -28.92 17.83
CA ILE A 67 27.37 -27.81 18.42
C ILE A 67 28.78 -28.25 18.81
N SER A 68 28.92 -29.45 19.40
CA SER A 68 30.23 -30.02 19.72
C SER A 68 31.07 -30.25 18.46
N ASP A 69 30.47 -30.77 17.40
CA ASP A 69 31.12 -31.03 16.12
C ASP A 69 31.60 -29.73 15.45
N LEU A 70 30.74 -28.70 15.43
CA LEU A 70 31.10 -27.36 14.94
C LEU A 70 32.25 -26.72 15.74
N LEU A 71 32.23 -26.83 17.07
CA LEU A 71 33.27 -26.26 17.93
C LEU A 71 34.60 -27.00 17.84
N SER A 72 34.56 -28.31 17.64
CA SER A 72 35.76 -29.15 17.47
C SER A 72 36.36 -29.08 16.07
N GLY A 73 35.66 -28.45 15.11
CA GLY A 73 36.10 -28.33 13.72
C GLY A 73 35.99 -29.62 12.93
N THR A 74 35.16 -30.58 13.37
CA THR A 74 34.91 -31.84 12.63
C THR A 74 34.05 -31.61 11.39
N VAL A 75 33.20 -30.58 11.40
CA VAL A 75 32.41 -30.15 10.25
C VAL A 75 33.29 -29.32 9.33
N THR A 76 33.62 -29.88 8.16
CA THR A 76 34.56 -29.26 7.20
C THR A 76 33.90 -28.79 5.91
N SER A 77 32.68 -29.26 5.61
CA SER A 77 31.93 -28.88 4.41
C SER A 77 30.48 -28.54 4.72
N VAL A 78 29.90 -27.64 3.92
CA VAL A 78 28.47 -27.32 3.94
C VAL A 78 27.62 -28.56 3.69
N ASP A 79 28.10 -29.52 2.88
CA ASP A 79 27.38 -30.76 2.61
C ASP A 79 27.19 -31.60 3.89
N THR A 80 28.22 -31.64 4.74
CA THR A 80 28.14 -32.37 6.02
C THR A 80 27.13 -31.72 6.97
N LEU A 81 27.13 -30.38 7.04
CA LEU A 81 26.14 -29.64 7.81
C LEU A 81 24.72 -29.83 7.26
N THR A 82 24.58 -29.83 5.93
CA THR A 82 23.31 -30.07 5.24
C THR A 82 22.77 -31.46 5.54
N MET A 83 23.62 -32.49 5.52
CA MET A 83 23.22 -33.86 5.87
C MET A 83 22.74 -33.99 7.31
N VAL A 84 23.40 -33.33 8.27
CA VAL A 84 22.99 -33.35 9.69
C VAL A 84 21.67 -32.61 9.90
N THR A 85 21.42 -31.55 9.13
CA THR A 85 20.22 -30.71 9.26
C THR A 85 19.05 -31.15 8.38
N ALA A 86 19.30 -32.01 7.38
CA ALA A 86 18.32 -32.48 6.41
C ALA A 86 17.02 -33.03 7.03
N PRO A 87 17.03 -33.78 8.15
CA PRO A 87 15.78 -34.26 8.76
C PRO A 87 14.82 -33.13 9.19
N TYR A 88 15.36 -31.95 9.50
CA TYR A 88 14.60 -30.78 9.94
C TYR A 88 14.19 -29.87 8.78
N ALA A 89 14.75 -30.08 7.59
CA ALA A 89 14.51 -29.23 6.44
C ALA A 89 13.03 -29.23 6.02
N TYR A 90 12.38 -30.39 6.04
CA TYR A 90 10.95 -30.49 5.69
C TYR A 90 10.04 -29.79 6.68
N ASP A 91 10.32 -29.87 7.99
CA ASP A 91 9.55 -29.16 9.01
C ASP A 91 9.69 -27.64 8.85
N HIS A 92 10.91 -27.17 8.58
CA HIS A 92 11.15 -25.76 8.29
C HIS A 92 10.46 -25.31 6.99
N LEU A 93 10.54 -26.11 5.93
CA LEU A 93 9.84 -25.83 4.68
C LEU A 93 8.33 -25.77 4.90
N ALA A 94 7.75 -26.71 5.63
CA ALA A 94 6.32 -26.71 5.96
C ALA A 94 5.92 -25.44 6.74
N SER A 95 6.73 -25.00 7.71
CA SER A 95 6.50 -23.74 8.42
C SER A 95 6.59 -22.52 7.49
N LEU A 96 7.51 -22.52 6.52
CA LEU A 96 7.65 -21.45 5.53
C LEU A 96 6.44 -21.40 4.60
N TYR A 97 5.99 -22.54 4.08
CA TYR A 97 4.79 -22.62 3.26
C TYR A 97 3.55 -22.18 4.02
N SER A 98 3.36 -22.63 5.27
CA SER A 98 2.24 -22.19 6.09
C SER A 98 2.25 -20.68 6.36
N SER A 99 3.43 -20.09 6.59
CA SER A 99 3.55 -18.64 6.73
C SER A 99 3.26 -17.92 5.41
N ASN A 100 3.63 -18.49 4.27
CA ASN A 100 3.35 -17.92 2.96
C ASN A 100 1.84 -17.95 2.66
N ASP A 101 1.19 -19.10 2.87
CA ASP A 101 -0.26 -19.25 2.71
C ASP A 101 -1.02 -18.24 3.56
N PHE A 102 -0.57 -18.02 4.81
CA PHE A 102 -1.16 -17.00 5.68
C PHE A 102 -1.02 -15.59 5.10
N LEU A 103 0.17 -15.23 4.61
CA LEU A 103 0.41 -13.92 3.99
C LEU A 103 -0.39 -13.73 2.70
N GLU A 104 -0.50 -14.77 1.89
CA GLU A 104 -1.31 -14.77 0.67
C GLU A 104 -2.79 -14.55 1.01
N GLN A 105 -3.32 -15.23 2.02
CA GLN A 105 -4.69 -15.01 2.49
C GLN A 105 -4.92 -13.57 2.96
N GLN A 106 -3.98 -12.98 3.71
CA GLN A 106 -4.10 -11.57 4.11
C GLN A 106 -4.05 -10.64 2.91
N LEU A 107 -3.15 -10.89 1.95
CA LEU A 107 -3.04 -10.09 0.74
C LEU A 107 -4.34 -10.13 -0.08
N LEU A 108 -4.90 -11.32 -0.29
CA LEU A 108 -6.16 -11.49 -1.02
C LEU A 108 -7.31 -10.74 -0.35
N ARG A 109 -7.40 -10.82 0.99
CA ARG A 109 -8.41 -10.08 1.76
C ARG A 109 -8.26 -8.57 1.61
N GLU A 110 -7.04 -8.04 1.71
CA GLU A 110 -6.79 -6.61 1.55
C GLU A 110 -7.07 -6.12 0.12
N MET A 111 -6.76 -6.94 -0.90
CA MET A 111 -7.11 -6.61 -2.29
C MET A 111 -8.63 -6.53 -2.49
N GLU A 112 -9.41 -7.45 -1.90
CA GLU A 112 -10.88 -7.37 -1.94
C GLU A 112 -11.37 -6.09 -1.27
N CYS A 113 -10.85 -5.76 -0.08
CA CYS A 113 -11.18 -4.51 0.62
C CYS A 113 -10.87 -3.27 -0.22
N GLU A 114 -9.72 -3.23 -0.90
CA GLU A 114 -9.32 -2.12 -1.76
C GLU A 114 -10.25 -1.96 -2.96
N ARG A 115 -10.64 -3.06 -3.61
CA ARG A 115 -11.57 -3.01 -4.76
C ARG A 115 -12.97 -2.55 -4.32
N LEU A 116 -13.47 -3.04 -3.19
CA LEU A 116 -14.73 -2.57 -2.60
C LEU A 116 -14.67 -1.09 -2.20
N PHE A 117 -13.57 -0.66 -1.59
CA PHE A 117 -13.33 0.73 -1.21
C PHE A 117 -13.38 1.66 -2.44
N ARG A 118 -12.69 1.31 -3.53
CA ARG A 118 -12.76 2.06 -4.79
C ARG A 118 -14.18 2.14 -5.34
N LEU A 119 -14.95 1.05 -5.26
CA LEU A 119 -16.34 1.02 -5.73
C LEU A 119 -17.22 1.99 -4.92
N ILE A 120 -17.08 1.98 -3.59
CA ILE A 120 -17.78 2.89 -2.67
C ILE A 120 -17.38 4.34 -2.96
N CYS A 121 -16.10 4.64 -3.17
CA CYS A 121 -15.62 5.98 -3.51
C CYS A 121 -16.23 6.48 -4.83
N LYS A 122 -16.25 5.63 -5.87
CA LYS A 122 -16.93 5.97 -7.14
C LYS A 122 -18.42 6.24 -6.93
N LEU A 123 -19.10 5.38 -6.18
CA LEU A 123 -20.53 5.52 -5.91
C LEU A 123 -20.84 6.83 -5.20
N ASN A 124 -20.10 7.17 -4.14
CA ASN A 124 -20.26 8.42 -3.40
C ASN A 124 -19.86 9.66 -4.21
N SER A 125 -18.99 9.52 -5.22
CA SER A 125 -18.63 10.63 -6.11
C SER A 125 -19.77 10.99 -7.07
N VAL A 126 -20.61 10.02 -7.41
CA VAL A 126 -21.72 10.17 -8.38
C VAL A 126 -23.04 10.48 -7.68
N VAL A 127 -23.37 9.74 -6.62
CA VAL A 127 -24.66 9.86 -5.90
C VAL A 127 -24.73 11.18 -5.14
N GLU A 128 -25.90 11.83 -5.17
CA GLU A 128 -26.18 13.10 -4.46
C GLU A 128 -25.22 14.26 -4.81
N ARG A 129 -24.50 14.16 -5.93
CA ARG A 129 -23.64 15.25 -6.40
C ARG A 129 -24.50 16.46 -6.80
N ASN A 130 -24.20 17.60 -6.18
CA ASN A 130 -24.80 18.89 -6.54
C ASN A 130 -24.13 19.47 -7.78
N ASP A 131 -24.92 19.90 -8.75
CA ASP A 131 -24.41 20.52 -9.98
C ASP A 131 -24.30 22.04 -9.80
N VAL A 132 -23.11 22.52 -9.43
CA VAL A 132 -22.84 23.94 -9.16
C VAL A 132 -22.70 24.76 -10.45
N LYS A 133 -22.34 24.11 -11.58
CA LYS A 133 -22.09 24.79 -12.86
C LYS A 133 -23.37 25.03 -13.65
N ARG A 134 -24.48 24.37 -13.30
CA ARG A 134 -25.73 24.51 -14.05
C ARG A 134 -26.50 25.77 -13.62
N PRO A 135 -26.81 26.69 -14.55
CA PRO A 135 -27.48 27.94 -14.23
C PRO A 135 -28.99 27.76 -13.93
N ASP A 136 -29.61 26.71 -14.46
CA ASP A 136 -31.03 26.43 -14.29
C ASP A 136 -31.27 25.44 -13.14
N ARG A 137 -31.79 25.94 -12.03
CA ARG A 137 -32.18 25.14 -10.85
C ARG A 137 -33.56 24.48 -10.98
N SER A 138 -34.31 24.74 -12.06
CA SER A 138 -35.65 24.19 -12.26
C SER A 138 -35.64 22.76 -12.84
N ALA A 139 -34.57 22.38 -13.53
CA ALA A 139 -34.38 21.02 -14.04
C ALA A 139 -33.93 20.05 -12.93
N PRO A 140 -34.25 18.75 -13.04
CA PRO A 140 -33.74 17.74 -12.12
C PRO A 140 -32.21 17.77 -12.04
N ALA A 141 -31.68 17.60 -10.82
CA ALA A 141 -30.23 17.54 -10.60
C ALA A 141 -29.62 16.40 -11.44
N TRP A 142 -28.38 16.60 -11.89
CA TRP A 142 -27.64 15.62 -12.70
C TRP A 142 -27.66 14.20 -12.10
N SER A 143 -27.50 14.13 -10.78
CA SER A 143 -27.49 12.89 -9.99
C SER A 143 -28.86 12.21 -9.85
N GLU A 144 -29.96 12.90 -10.20
CA GLU A 144 -31.34 12.41 -10.03
C GLU A 144 -31.98 11.92 -11.35
N THR A 145 -31.20 11.76 -12.44
CA THR A 145 -31.74 11.43 -13.77
C THR A 145 -31.13 10.16 -14.38
N GLY A 146 -31.95 9.30 -14.99
CA GLY A 146 -31.52 8.09 -15.71
C GLY A 146 -30.74 7.11 -14.84
N ASP A 147 -29.64 6.57 -15.36
CA ASP A 147 -28.78 5.62 -14.62
C ASP A 147 -28.29 6.12 -13.25
N ARG A 148 -28.09 7.44 -13.10
CA ARG A 148 -27.66 8.03 -11.82
C ARG A 148 -28.74 7.90 -10.75
N TYR A 149 -30.00 8.04 -11.15
CA TYR A 149 -31.13 7.73 -10.27
C TYR A 149 -31.16 6.24 -9.90
N MET A 150 -30.84 5.34 -10.83
CA MET A 150 -30.73 3.90 -10.52
C MET A 150 -29.62 3.62 -9.50
N LEU A 151 -28.47 4.30 -9.60
CA LEU A 151 -27.38 4.20 -8.62
C LEU A 151 -27.79 4.70 -7.24
N LYS A 152 -28.66 5.72 -7.17
CA LYS A 152 -29.22 6.19 -5.90
C LYS A 152 -30.14 5.13 -5.26
N LEU A 153 -30.99 4.48 -6.06
CA LEU A 153 -31.80 3.36 -5.55
C LEU A 153 -30.94 2.17 -5.13
N PHE A 154 -29.85 1.89 -5.87
CA PHE A 154 -28.89 0.86 -5.50
C PHE A 154 -28.21 1.17 -4.16
N ARG A 155 -27.80 2.41 -3.92
CA ARG A 155 -27.30 2.83 -2.61
C ARG A 155 -28.34 2.55 -1.52
N ASP A 156 -29.61 2.92 -1.74
CA ASP A 156 -30.66 2.67 -0.76
C ASP A 156 -30.85 1.16 -0.49
N PHE A 157 -30.81 0.33 -1.53
CA PHE A 157 -30.84 -1.14 -1.43
C PHE A 157 -29.69 -1.73 -0.61
N VAL A 158 -28.48 -1.15 -0.72
CA VAL A 158 -27.28 -1.66 -0.02
C VAL A 158 -27.19 -1.12 1.42
N PHE A 159 -27.40 0.18 1.62
CA PHE A 159 -27.03 0.87 2.87
C PHE A 159 -28.22 1.33 3.73
N HIS A 160 -29.44 1.30 3.19
CA HIS A 160 -30.64 1.76 3.90
C HIS A 160 -31.67 0.64 4.04
N GLN A 161 -31.21 -0.56 4.38
CA GLN A 161 -32.10 -1.65 4.72
C GLN A 161 -32.89 -1.32 5.99
N VAL A 162 -34.15 -1.73 6.03
CA VAL A 162 -35.03 -1.60 7.18
C VAL A 162 -35.58 -2.97 7.56
N ASP A 163 -35.77 -3.22 8.84
CA ASP A 163 -36.40 -4.43 9.33
C ASP A 163 -37.94 -4.35 9.25
N GLN A 164 -38.61 -5.40 9.71
CA GLN A 164 -40.08 -5.49 9.70
C GLN A 164 -40.75 -4.44 10.61
N CYS A 165 -40.01 -3.89 11.57
CA CYS A 165 -40.47 -2.86 12.49
C CYS A 165 -40.14 -1.44 11.98
N GLY A 166 -39.47 -1.32 10.83
CA GLY A 166 -39.02 -0.06 10.25
C GLY A 166 -37.72 0.49 10.87
N ALA A 167 -37.03 -0.27 11.72
CA ALA A 167 -35.73 0.12 12.26
C ALA A 167 -34.63 -0.11 11.22
N ALA A 168 -33.57 0.69 11.28
CA ALA A 168 -32.41 0.52 10.39
C ALA A 168 -31.75 -0.85 10.61
N HIS A 169 -31.62 -1.61 9.53
CA HIS A 169 -30.99 -2.93 9.52
C HIS A 169 -29.58 -2.81 8.94
N LEU A 170 -28.55 -3.07 9.75
CA LEU A 170 -27.15 -2.96 9.36
C LEU A 170 -26.54 -4.36 9.18
N ASP A 171 -26.62 -4.89 7.96
CA ASP A 171 -26.01 -6.18 7.60
C ASP A 171 -24.76 -5.97 6.72
N LEU A 172 -23.58 -6.15 7.33
CA LEU A 172 -22.31 -6.06 6.61
C LEU A 172 -22.13 -7.19 5.59
N ALA A 173 -22.71 -8.36 5.81
CA ALA A 173 -22.61 -9.47 4.87
C ALA A 173 -23.41 -9.15 3.59
N HIS A 174 -24.60 -8.57 3.72
CA HIS A 174 -25.36 -8.05 2.59
C HIS A 174 -24.59 -6.99 1.80
N ILE A 175 -23.99 -6.02 2.51
CA ILE A 175 -23.23 -4.94 1.88
C ILE A 175 -22.05 -5.50 1.08
N VAL A 176 -21.20 -6.31 1.71
CA VAL A 176 -20.02 -6.90 1.07
C VAL A 176 -20.41 -7.79 -0.10
N ASN A 177 -21.42 -8.65 0.05
CA ASN A 177 -21.89 -9.53 -1.01
C ASN A 177 -22.46 -8.75 -2.19
N SER A 178 -23.28 -7.73 -1.93
CA SER A 178 -23.87 -6.88 -2.98
C SER A 178 -22.80 -6.12 -3.76
N LEU A 179 -21.80 -5.56 -3.09
CA LEU A 179 -20.72 -4.85 -3.74
C LEU A 179 -19.78 -5.80 -4.52
N ASN A 180 -19.47 -6.99 -3.98
CA ASN A 180 -18.72 -8.02 -4.69
C ASN A 180 -19.43 -8.44 -5.98
N LYS A 181 -20.77 -8.57 -5.95
CA LYS A 181 -21.56 -8.87 -7.16
C LYS A 181 -21.51 -7.76 -8.21
N VAL A 182 -21.49 -6.49 -7.81
CA VAL A 182 -21.24 -5.36 -8.74
C VAL A 182 -19.83 -5.46 -9.31
N GLU A 183 -18.84 -5.70 -8.44
CA GLU A 183 -17.43 -5.71 -8.79
C GLU A 183 -17.04 -6.86 -9.72
N CYS A 184 -17.71 -8.01 -9.66
CA CYS A 184 -17.57 -9.10 -10.62
C CYS A 184 -18.53 -8.99 -11.83
N ALA A 185 -19.36 -7.93 -11.91
CA ALA A 185 -20.38 -7.75 -12.94
C ALA A 185 -21.34 -8.95 -13.05
N SER A 186 -21.88 -9.40 -11.91
CA SER A 186 -22.77 -10.56 -11.87
C SER A 186 -24.06 -10.32 -12.68
N PRO A 187 -24.53 -11.33 -13.46
CA PRO A 187 -25.81 -11.26 -14.16
C PRO A 187 -27.03 -11.46 -13.23
N GLU A 188 -26.78 -11.73 -11.94
CA GLU A 188 -27.84 -11.85 -10.94
C GLU A 188 -28.69 -10.57 -10.88
N LYS A 189 -30.01 -10.75 -10.80
CA LYS A 189 -30.96 -9.66 -10.76
C LYS A 189 -31.26 -9.25 -9.32
N LEU A 190 -31.39 -7.95 -9.10
CA LEU A 190 -31.83 -7.32 -7.88
C LEU A 190 -33.09 -6.48 -8.14
N CYS A 191 -33.79 -6.17 -7.06
CA CYS A 191 -35.01 -5.38 -7.06
C CYS A 191 -34.74 -4.03 -6.40
N LEU A 192 -34.79 -2.97 -7.19
CA LEU A 192 -34.63 -1.58 -6.75
C LEU A 192 -36.01 -0.96 -6.58
N VAL A 193 -36.29 -0.46 -5.38
CA VAL A 193 -37.58 0.14 -5.04
C VAL A 193 -37.38 1.64 -4.81
N SER A 194 -38.21 2.47 -5.42
CA SER A 194 -38.21 3.91 -5.17
C SER A 194 -38.60 4.21 -3.72
N ARG A 195 -38.14 5.34 -3.18
CA ARG A 195 -38.39 5.71 -1.77
C ARG A 195 -39.87 5.89 -1.42
N ASP A 196 -40.70 6.23 -2.41
CA ASP A 196 -42.15 6.33 -2.28
C ASP A 196 -42.86 4.96 -2.39
N GLY A 197 -42.11 3.88 -2.66
CA GLY A 197 -42.63 2.53 -2.87
C GLY A 197 -43.41 2.34 -4.16
N GLN A 198 -43.54 3.35 -5.01
CA GLN A 198 -44.44 3.32 -6.17
C GLN A 198 -43.82 2.66 -7.40
N ARG A 199 -42.49 2.65 -7.50
CA ARG A 199 -41.76 2.12 -8.67
C ARG A 199 -40.82 1.02 -8.23
N VAL A 200 -40.90 -0.08 -8.95
CA VAL A 200 -40.03 -1.23 -8.80
C VAL A 200 -39.26 -1.44 -10.10
N ILE A 201 -37.95 -1.51 -10.00
CA ILE A 201 -37.03 -1.62 -11.13
C ILE A 201 -36.20 -2.87 -10.91
N ILE A 202 -36.26 -3.79 -11.88
CA ILE A 202 -35.46 -5.01 -11.86
C ILE A 202 -34.24 -4.78 -12.74
N ALA A 203 -33.07 -4.94 -12.16
CA ALA A 203 -31.78 -4.73 -12.83
C ALA A 203 -30.77 -5.79 -12.39
N SER A 204 -29.72 -5.98 -13.14
CA SER A 204 -28.60 -6.85 -12.80
C SER A 204 -27.46 -6.08 -12.13
N PHE A 205 -26.63 -6.76 -11.34
CA PHE A 205 -25.42 -6.16 -10.79
C PHE A 205 -24.43 -5.71 -11.88
N ALA A 206 -24.42 -6.39 -13.04
CA ALA A 206 -23.69 -5.98 -14.23
C ALA A 206 -24.13 -4.61 -14.77
N GLU A 207 -25.44 -4.36 -14.87
CA GLU A 207 -25.98 -3.06 -15.27
C GLU A 207 -25.61 -1.97 -14.26
N VAL A 208 -25.70 -2.25 -12.95
CA VAL A 208 -25.27 -1.32 -11.90
C VAL A 208 -23.81 -0.92 -12.07
N ARG A 209 -22.92 -1.88 -12.36
CA ARG A 209 -21.51 -1.58 -12.64
C ARG A 209 -21.36 -0.67 -13.85
N GLN A 210 -22.04 -0.97 -14.94
CA GLN A 210 -21.99 -0.20 -16.17
C GLN A 210 -22.45 1.25 -15.94
N TRP A 211 -23.57 1.43 -15.24
CA TRP A 211 -24.10 2.74 -14.86
C TRP A 211 -23.10 3.56 -14.05
N LEU A 212 -22.44 2.90 -13.09
CA LEU A 212 -21.45 3.53 -12.23
C LEU A 212 -20.20 3.95 -13.00
N ASP A 213 -19.63 3.05 -13.79
CA ASP A 213 -18.43 3.33 -14.58
C ASP A 213 -18.68 4.43 -15.62
N ASN A 214 -19.82 4.41 -16.31
CA ASN A 214 -20.19 5.46 -17.27
C ASN A 214 -20.38 6.83 -16.60
N SER A 215 -21.09 6.86 -15.47
CA SER A 215 -21.36 8.11 -14.75
C SER A 215 -20.08 8.68 -14.15
N PHE A 216 -19.21 7.82 -13.61
CA PHE A 216 -17.92 8.24 -13.08
C PHE A 216 -16.96 8.71 -14.19
N ALA A 217 -16.90 8.01 -15.33
CA ALA A 217 -16.11 8.43 -16.49
C ALA A 217 -16.51 9.82 -17.00
N THR A 218 -17.80 10.13 -16.99
CA THR A 218 -18.30 11.46 -17.34
C THR A 218 -17.72 12.54 -16.41
N LEU A 219 -17.70 12.29 -15.10
CA LEU A 219 -17.12 13.24 -14.13
C LEU A 219 -15.61 13.40 -14.31
N VAL A 220 -14.89 12.33 -14.63
CA VAL A 220 -13.45 12.38 -14.90
C VAL A 220 -13.17 13.23 -16.15
N GLU A 221 -13.99 13.10 -17.20
CA GLU A 221 -13.90 13.91 -18.41
C GLU A 221 -14.16 15.39 -18.12
N GLU A 222 -15.23 15.71 -17.39
CA GLU A 222 -15.55 17.08 -16.98
C GLU A 222 -14.44 17.71 -16.15
N HIS A 223 -13.85 16.96 -15.21
CA HIS A 223 -12.72 17.42 -14.42
C HIS A 223 -11.51 17.72 -15.31
N ARG A 224 -11.18 16.84 -16.26
CA ARG A 224 -10.05 17.05 -17.18
C ARG A 224 -10.24 18.31 -18.03
N ARG A 225 -11.44 18.55 -18.56
CA ARG A 225 -11.78 19.78 -19.29
C ARG A 225 -11.61 21.02 -18.42
N SER A 226 -12.09 20.97 -17.19
CA SER A 226 -11.96 22.08 -16.24
C SER A 226 -10.50 22.42 -15.93
N LEU A 227 -9.60 21.42 -15.88
CA LEU A 227 -8.17 21.66 -15.70
C LEU A 227 -7.54 22.37 -16.91
N PHE A 228 -7.91 21.97 -18.13
CA PHE A 228 -7.43 22.64 -19.34
C PHE A 228 -7.92 24.10 -19.42
N GLU A 229 -9.19 24.36 -19.07
CA GLU A 229 -9.73 25.72 -19.01
C GLU A 229 -8.96 26.59 -17.99
N GLN A 230 -8.70 26.05 -16.80
CA GLN A 230 -7.93 26.76 -15.76
C GLN A 230 -6.50 27.08 -16.20
N GLN A 231 -5.82 26.15 -16.88
CA GLN A 231 -4.47 26.38 -17.41
C GLN A 231 -4.47 27.47 -18.49
N MET A 232 -5.44 27.45 -19.40
CA MET A 232 -5.57 28.47 -20.44
C MET A 232 -5.85 29.85 -19.86
N ASP A 233 -6.72 29.95 -18.86
CA ASP A 233 -7.02 31.22 -18.20
C ASP A 233 -5.82 31.73 -17.37
N GLN A 234 -5.07 30.83 -16.74
CA GLN A 234 -3.82 31.18 -16.06
C GLN A 234 -2.79 31.74 -17.04
N GLN A 235 -2.64 31.12 -18.22
CA GLN A 235 -1.74 31.62 -19.26
C GLN A 235 -2.19 32.97 -19.81
N ARG A 236 -3.50 33.16 -20.06
CA ARG A 236 -4.04 34.46 -20.48
C ARG A 236 -3.80 35.56 -19.45
N GLN A 237 -3.94 35.26 -18.16
CA GLN A 237 -3.67 36.22 -17.09
C GLN A 237 -2.18 36.57 -17.02
N LEU A 238 -1.29 35.61 -17.23
CA LEU A 238 0.15 35.86 -17.32
C LEU A 238 0.48 36.75 -18.53
N ASP A 239 -0.04 36.43 -19.72
CA ASP A 239 0.18 37.22 -20.93
C ASP A 239 -0.37 38.65 -20.80
N GLN A 240 -1.54 38.82 -20.18
CA GLN A 240 -2.12 40.13 -19.88
C GLN A 240 -1.29 40.91 -18.86
N SER A 241 -0.72 40.25 -17.85
CA SER A 241 0.17 40.90 -16.88
C SER A 241 1.49 41.35 -17.50
N VAL A 242 2.05 40.58 -18.44
CA VAL A 242 3.26 40.93 -19.19
C VAL A 242 2.98 42.09 -20.16
N ALA A 243 1.83 42.08 -20.84
CA ALA A 243 1.41 43.18 -21.71
C ALA A 243 1.20 44.49 -20.93
N ALA A 244 0.54 44.43 -19.76
CA ALA A 244 0.36 45.59 -18.88
C ALA A 244 1.69 46.10 -18.29
N ALA A 245 2.65 45.22 -18.01
CA ALA A 245 3.99 45.62 -17.59
C ALA A 245 4.80 46.23 -18.75
N GLY A 246 4.61 45.76 -19.99
CA GLY A 246 5.22 46.33 -21.19
C GLY A 246 4.71 47.74 -21.51
N GLU A 247 3.41 47.99 -21.37
CA GLU A 247 2.80 49.32 -21.56
C GLU A 247 3.18 50.30 -20.43
N ALA A 248 3.43 49.84 -19.21
CA ALA A 248 3.90 50.68 -18.11
C ALA A 248 5.36 51.17 -18.29
N VAL A 249 6.17 50.49 -19.11
CA VAL A 249 7.56 50.88 -19.40
C VAL A 249 7.65 51.97 -20.48
N ASP A 250 6.63 52.10 -21.35
CA ASP A 250 6.61 53.12 -22.41
C ASP A 250 6.10 54.50 -21.92
N GLY A 251 5.72 54.60 -20.63
CA GLY A 251 5.14 55.79 -20.02
C GLY A 251 5.99 56.51 -18.96
N THR A 252 7.16 56.02 -18.57
CA THR A 252 8.05 56.75 -17.66
C THR A 252 9.50 56.37 -17.90
N THR A 253 10.31 57.36 -18.27
CA THR A 253 11.76 57.27 -18.36
C THR A 253 12.36 56.97 -16.98
N ALA A 254 12.62 55.70 -16.66
CA ALA A 254 13.69 55.28 -15.75
C ALA A 254 13.96 53.76 -15.87
N SER A 255 15.23 53.45 -16.18
CA SER A 255 15.92 52.18 -16.40
C SER A 255 15.42 50.90 -15.68
N PRO A 256 15.33 49.75 -16.38
CA PRO A 256 15.08 48.44 -15.79
C PRO A 256 16.41 47.70 -15.53
N LEU A 257 16.91 47.67 -14.30
CA LEU A 257 17.94 46.69 -13.91
C LEU A 257 18.05 46.33 -12.42
N GLU A 258 17.29 46.94 -11.50
CA GLU A 258 17.39 46.57 -10.07
C GLU A 258 16.13 45.92 -9.45
N ALA A 259 14.95 45.96 -10.11
CA ALA A 259 13.74 45.37 -9.52
C ALA A 259 13.62 43.84 -9.72
N ALA A 260 14.35 43.26 -10.67
CA ALA A 260 14.24 41.83 -11.02
C ALA A 260 15.02 40.88 -10.09
N ILE A 261 15.81 41.40 -9.15
CA ILE A 261 16.61 40.57 -8.22
C ILE A 261 15.97 40.47 -6.82
N SER A 262 14.97 41.28 -6.48
CA SER A 262 14.36 41.26 -5.13
C SER A 262 13.19 40.27 -4.96
N MET A 263 12.48 39.87 -6.04
CA MET A 263 11.33 38.94 -5.89
C MET A 263 11.69 37.45 -6.05
N THR A 264 12.86 37.12 -6.61
CA THR A 264 13.30 35.71 -6.78
C THR A 264 13.94 35.13 -5.51
N VAL A 265 14.11 35.93 -4.44
CA VAL A 265 14.69 35.47 -3.17
C VAL A 265 13.62 35.17 -2.09
N ASN A 266 12.38 35.67 -2.24
CA ASN A 266 11.32 35.47 -1.23
C ASN A 266 10.33 34.33 -1.52
N SER A 267 10.26 33.79 -2.74
CA SER A 267 9.37 32.66 -3.05
C SER A 267 10.04 31.29 -2.85
N THR A 268 11.37 31.22 -2.88
CA THR A 268 12.12 29.97 -2.63
C THR A 268 12.33 29.69 -1.13
N SER A 269 12.14 30.68 -0.24
CA SER A 269 12.26 30.50 1.22
C SER A 269 10.92 30.28 1.94
N ALA A 270 9.77 30.62 1.32
CA ALA A 270 8.44 30.42 1.93
C ALA A 270 7.83 29.04 1.64
N GLY A 271 8.31 28.31 0.61
CA GLY A 271 7.80 27.00 0.23
C GLY A 271 8.41 25.81 0.98
N VAL A 272 9.55 25.99 1.66
CA VAL A 272 10.25 24.89 2.37
C VAL A 272 9.95 24.90 3.89
N ALA A 273 9.38 25.97 4.44
CA ALA A 273 9.15 26.10 5.87
C ALA A 273 7.73 25.71 6.36
N LYS A 274 6.78 25.39 5.46
CA LYS A 274 5.41 25.01 5.86
C LYS A 274 5.09 23.51 5.84
N ASP A 275 5.93 22.69 5.21
CA ASP A 275 5.79 21.22 5.22
C ASP A 275 6.52 20.55 6.40
N SER A 276 6.90 21.30 7.45
CA SER A 276 7.52 20.75 8.66
C SER A 276 6.76 21.04 9.96
N GLN A 277 5.53 21.55 9.90
CA GLN A 277 4.66 21.75 11.07
C GLN A 277 3.18 21.46 10.75
N GLU A 278 2.84 20.26 10.29
CA GLU A 278 1.53 19.63 10.53
C GLU A 278 1.61 18.12 10.24
N ALA A 279 2.61 17.49 10.86
CA ALA A 279 2.66 16.05 11.10
C ALA A 279 3.16 15.85 12.54
N ALA A 280 2.30 16.20 13.48
CA ALA A 280 2.31 15.78 14.88
C ALA A 280 0.85 15.77 15.37
#